data_AF-A0A2V6P9M4-F1
#
_entry.id   AF-A0A2V6P9M4-F1
#
_cell.length_a   1.000
_cell.length_b   1.000
_cell.length_c   1.000
_cell.angle_alpha   90.00
_cell.angle_beta   90.00
_cell.angle_gamma   90.00
#
_symmetry.space_group_name_H-M   'P 1'
#
loop_
_entity.id
_entity.type
_entity.pdbx_description
1 polymer ?
#
loop_
_entity_poly.entity_id
_entity_poly.type
_entity_poly.pdbx_seq_one_letter_code
_entity_poly.pdbx_strand_id
1 'polypeptide(L)'
;MIRNALRLSLVLAGLVVGTAHTAPAATVSTIKIDGVISPVTLRLIGSAIDSAQAEHAAALVIQLDTPGGLERSMRAIVQRMMNAEVPVIVYVAPTGARAASAGVFITMAAHVAAMSPATNIGAAHPVTIGGGSVEKESLRKIENDAAAFIRTVAQERGRNADWAEKAVRQSVSITEREAVTLKVVDLVAASLGDLLAQVDGRVVKTVKGPVTLATRNATVKAIEISVRDRFLNVITDPNVAYVLMTLGMLGLFFELMNPGVVLPGVVGGISLLLAFFA
;
A
#
# COMPACT_ATOMS: atom_id res chain seq x y z
N MET A 1 -67.01 54.55 28.24
CA MET A 1 -67.50 53.61 27.19
C MET A 1 -66.56 53.72 25.99
N ILE A 2 -65.74 52.68 25.76
CA ILE A 2 -65.77 51.80 24.56
C ILE A 2 -64.83 52.34 23.45
N ARG A 3 -63.57 51.87 23.33
CA ARG A 3 -63.02 50.62 22.74
C ARG A 3 -62.41 50.87 21.34
N ASN A 4 -61.12 50.54 21.23
CA ASN A 4 -60.46 49.77 20.15
C ASN A 4 -60.39 50.32 18.70
N ALA A 5 -59.15 50.39 18.18
CA ALA A 5 -58.58 49.50 17.14
C ALA A 5 -57.45 50.26 16.41
N LEU A 6 -56.16 50.16 16.78
CA LEU A 6 -55.19 49.09 16.54
C LEU A 6 -55.47 48.19 15.32
N ARG A 7 -54.55 48.19 14.34
CA ARG A 7 -54.20 47.18 13.30
C ARG A 7 -53.82 47.91 11.98
N LEU A 8 -52.79 47.58 11.20
CA LEU A 8 -51.87 46.44 11.17
C LEU A 8 -50.71 46.84 10.21
N SER A 9 -49.49 47.07 10.71
CA SER A 9 -48.30 47.15 9.87
C SER A 9 -47.72 45.74 9.76
N LEU A 10 -47.94 45.08 8.62
CA LEU A 10 -47.46 43.74 8.35
C LEU A 10 -45.94 43.80 8.07
N VAL A 11 -45.11 43.55 9.08
CA VAL A 11 -43.67 43.33 8.90
C VAL A 11 -43.49 41.89 8.44
N LEU A 12 -43.26 41.71 7.14
CA LEU A 12 -42.92 40.42 6.54
C LEU A 12 -41.45 40.11 6.85
N ALA A 13 -41.18 39.54 8.03
CA ALA A 13 -39.87 38.99 8.36
C ALA A 13 -39.70 37.68 7.59
N GLY A 14 -39.03 37.75 6.43
CA GLY A 14 -38.64 36.57 5.66
C GLY A 14 -37.69 35.69 6.47
N LEU A 15 -38.19 34.54 6.91
CA LEU A 15 -37.38 33.50 7.53
C LEU A 15 -36.54 32.83 6.44
N VAL A 16 -35.33 33.31 6.22
CA VAL A 16 -34.34 32.60 5.40
C VAL A 16 -33.90 31.37 6.20
N VAL A 17 -34.61 30.26 6.01
CA VAL A 17 -34.14 28.95 6.45
C VAL A 17 -32.95 28.61 5.56
N GLY A 18 -31.75 28.89 6.07
CA GLY A 18 -30.52 28.45 5.43
C GLY A 18 -30.50 26.94 5.39
N THR A 19 -30.75 26.35 4.22
CA THR A 19 -30.48 24.94 3.98
C THR A 19 -28.97 24.76 4.08
N ALA A 20 -28.50 24.28 5.24
CA ALA A 20 -27.14 23.81 5.40
C ALA A 20 -26.92 22.70 4.35
N HIS A 21 -26.27 23.05 3.25
CA HIS A 21 -25.78 22.07 2.30
C HIS A 21 -24.65 21.33 3.00
N THR A 22 -24.98 20.17 3.57
CA THR A 22 -23.96 19.22 4.03
C THR A 22 -23.14 18.85 2.79
N ALA A 23 -21.93 19.39 2.68
CA ALA A 23 -21.02 19.00 1.62
C ALA A 23 -20.89 17.46 1.64
N PRO A 24 -20.90 16.80 0.46
CA PRO A 24 -20.75 15.35 0.42
C PRO A 24 -19.48 14.96 1.18
N ALA A 25 -19.60 13.95 2.05
CA ALA A 25 -18.48 13.49 2.86
C ALA A 25 -17.30 13.14 1.94
N ALA A 26 -16.10 13.63 2.31
CA ALA A 26 -14.88 13.29 1.62
C ALA A 26 -14.75 11.76 1.50
N THR A 27 -14.21 11.28 0.39
CA THR A 27 -13.97 9.84 0.19
C THR A 27 -12.51 9.52 0.43
N VAL A 28 -12.24 8.49 1.23
CA VAL A 28 -10.90 7.91 1.36
C VAL A 28 -10.90 6.56 0.67
N SER A 29 -10.08 6.44 -0.36
CA SER A 29 -9.90 5.17 -1.05
C SER A 29 -8.95 4.26 -0.27
N THR A 30 -9.20 2.95 -0.28
CA THR A 30 -8.31 1.99 0.39
C THR A 30 -8.00 0.80 -0.50
N ILE A 31 -6.76 0.33 -0.45
CA ILE A 31 -6.34 -0.93 -1.06
C ILE A 31 -5.52 -1.73 -0.07
N LYS A 32 -5.73 -3.05 -0.04
CA LYS A 32 -4.96 -3.98 0.78
C LYS A 32 -3.93 -4.68 -0.09
N ILE A 33 -2.68 -4.60 0.32
CA ILE A 33 -1.55 -5.29 -0.29
C ILE A 33 -1.00 -6.26 0.75
N ASP A 34 -1.21 -7.54 0.49
CA ASP A 34 -0.76 -8.66 1.31
C ASP A 34 0.11 -9.57 0.43
N GLY A 35 1.34 -9.82 0.88
CA GLY A 35 2.28 -10.71 0.21
C GLY A 35 3.37 -9.98 -0.58
N VAL A 36 3.90 -10.66 -1.60
CA VAL A 36 5.11 -10.25 -2.30
C VAL A 36 4.89 -9.02 -3.18
N ILE A 37 5.87 -8.10 -3.21
CA ILE A 37 5.90 -6.99 -4.15
C ILE A 37 6.27 -7.49 -5.55
N SER A 38 5.29 -7.58 -6.43
CA SER A 38 5.40 -8.13 -7.78
C SER A 38 4.90 -7.14 -8.84
N PRO A 39 5.01 -7.46 -10.15
CA PRO A 39 4.42 -6.64 -11.21
C PRO A 39 2.88 -6.54 -11.08
N VAL A 40 2.23 -7.54 -10.48
CA VAL A 40 0.79 -7.51 -10.17
C VAL A 40 0.53 -6.44 -9.11
N THR A 41 1.29 -6.44 -8.02
CA THR A 41 1.20 -5.44 -6.95
C THR A 41 1.43 -4.02 -7.48
N LEU A 42 2.43 -3.82 -8.35
CA LEU A 42 2.67 -2.55 -9.04
C LEU A 42 1.45 -2.09 -9.83
N ARG A 43 0.82 -2.97 -10.61
CA ARG A 43 -0.38 -2.65 -11.38
C ARG A 43 -1.55 -2.29 -10.47
N LEU A 44 -1.74 -3.03 -9.38
CA LEU A 44 -2.80 -2.78 -8.40
C LEU A 44 -2.64 -1.42 -7.72
N ILE A 45 -1.45 -1.11 -7.19
CA ILE A 45 -1.17 0.19 -6.56
C ILE A 45 -1.28 1.31 -7.58
N GLY A 46 -0.76 1.14 -8.80
CA GLY A 46 -0.88 2.15 -9.86
C GLY A 46 -2.35 2.45 -10.18
N SER A 47 -3.16 1.42 -10.40
CA SER A 47 -4.60 1.57 -10.68
C SER A 47 -5.34 2.21 -9.50
N ALA A 48 -4.92 1.90 -8.27
CA ALA A 48 -5.48 2.49 -7.07
C ALA A 48 -5.18 4.00 -6.95
N ILE A 49 -3.95 4.41 -7.28
CA ILE A 49 -3.56 5.83 -7.34
C ILE A 49 -4.39 6.54 -8.42
N ASP A 50 -4.45 5.97 -9.62
CA ASP A 50 -5.17 6.55 -10.75
C ASP A 50 -6.67 6.70 -10.44
N SER A 51 -7.29 5.68 -9.84
CA SER A 51 -8.71 5.70 -9.43
C SER A 51 -8.96 6.73 -8.33
N ALA A 52 -8.12 6.78 -7.30
CA ALA A 52 -8.26 7.75 -6.22
C ALA A 52 -8.09 9.19 -6.70
N GLN A 53 -7.22 9.42 -7.69
CA GLN A 53 -7.07 10.72 -8.34
C GLN A 53 -8.29 11.10 -9.19
N ALA A 54 -8.79 10.18 -10.01
CA ALA A 54 -9.95 10.41 -10.87
C ALA A 54 -11.23 10.69 -10.06
N GLU A 55 -11.37 10.06 -8.90
CA GLU A 55 -12.50 10.26 -7.98
C GLU A 55 -12.30 11.44 -7.02
N HIS A 56 -11.18 12.17 -7.12
CA HIS A 56 -10.82 13.26 -6.22
C HIS A 56 -10.90 12.85 -4.73
N ALA A 57 -10.45 11.63 -4.42
CA ALA A 57 -10.40 11.14 -3.06
C ALA A 57 -9.51 12.04 -2.19
N ALA A 58 -9.89 12.23 -0.93
CA ALA A 58 -9.09 13.01 0.02
C ALA A 58 -7.74 12.36 0.32
N ALA A 59 -7.69 11.02 0.25
CA ALA A 59 -6.46 10.23 0.33
C ALA A 59 -6.68 8.82 -0.24
N LEU A 60 -5.58 8.17 -0.61
CA LEU A 60 -5.48 6.72 -0.79
C LEU A 60 -4.73 6.12 0.39
N VAL A 61 -5.33 5.15 1.09
CA VAL A 61 -4.65 4.33 2.10
C VAL A 61 -4.26 2.99 1.49
N ILE A 62 -2.96 2.71 1.46
CA ILE A 62 -2.40 1.41 1.14
C ILE A 62 -2.16 0.68 2.46
N GLN A 63 -3.03 -0.26 2.81
CA GLN A 63 -2.78 -1.16 3.92
C GLN A 63 -1.77 -2.21 3.47
N LEU A 64 -0.64 -2.32 4.16
CA LEU A 64 0.51 -3.11 3.72
C LEU A 64 0.91 -4.18 4.74
N ASP A 65 1.01 -5.42 4.27
CA ASP A 65 1.75 -6.49 4.91
C ASP A 65 2.60 -7.20 3.84
N THR A 66 3.93 -7.07 3.93
CA THR A 66 4.80 -7.61 2.90
C THR A 66 6.14 -8.11 3.46
N PRO A 67 6.60 -9.31 3.02
CA PRO A 67 7.96 -9.76 3.25
C PRO A 67 8.99 -9.05 2.36
N GLY A 68 8.56 -8.30 1.34
CA GLY A 68 9.42 -7.76 0.30
C GLY A 68 9.02 -8.20 -1.10
N GLY A 69 9.93 -8.07 -2.05
CA GLY A 69 9.72 -8.52 -3.42
C GLY A 69 10.71 -7.92 -4.40
N LEU A 70 10.30 -7.81 -5.66
CA LEU A 70 11.17 -7.45 -6.77
C LEU A 70 11.54 -5.97 -6.76
N GLU A 71 12.83 -5.68 -6.89
CA GLU A 71 13.38 -4.32 -6.88
C GLU A 71 12.74 -3.42 -7.94
N ARG A 72 12.59 -3.92 -9.18
CA ARG A 72 11.98 -3.15 -10.28
C ARG A 72 10.55 -2.71 -9.94
N SER A 73 9.75 -3.61 -9.38
CA SER A 73 8.37 -3.32 -8.97
C SER A 73 8.34 -2.33 -7.81
N MET A 74 9.21 -2.52 -6.82
CA MET A 74 9.36 -1.61 -5.69
C MET A 74 9.70 -0.18 -6.15
N ARG A 75 10.72 0.00 -7.00
CA ARG A 75 11.13 1.32 -7.49
C ARG A 75 10.03 1.99 -8.30
N ALA A 76 9.34 1.23 -9.15
CA ALA A 76 8.22 1.74 -9.92
C ALA A 76 7.05 2.17 -9.03
N ILE A 77 6.75 1.44 -7.95
CA ILE A 77 5.74 1.84 -6.96
C ILE A 77 6.16 3.14 -6.26
N VAL A 78 7.39 3.22 -5.76
CA VAL A 78 7.93 4.43 -5.12
C VAL A 78 7.83 5.63 -6.05
N GLN A 79 8.24 5.46 -7.31
CA GLN A 79 8.14 6.52 -8.31
C GLN A 79 6.69 6.96 -8.54
N ARG A 80 5.73 6.02 -8.64
CA ARG A 80 4.31 6.37 -8.75
C ARG A 80 3.82 7.16 -7.54
N MET A 81 4.20 6.74 -6.33
CA MET A 81 3.80 7.42 -5.09
C MET A 81 4.41 8.82 -4.96
N MET A 82 5.66 9.01 -5.40
CA MET A 82 6.32 10.32 -5.41
C MET A 82 5.68 11.29 -6.41
N ASN A 83 5.10 10.77 -7.50
CA ASN A 83 4.43 11.56 -8.53
C ASN A 83 2.90 11.64 -8.36
N ALA A 84 2.36 11.06 -7.29
CA ALA A 84 0.92 11.04 -7.07
C ALA A 84 0.39 12.45 -6.74
N GLU A 85 -0.73 12.79 -7.37
CA GLU A 85 -1.46 14.04 -7.10
C GLU A 85 -2.38 13.90 -5.89
N VAL A 86 -2.79 12.67 -5.57
CA VAL A 86 -3.57 12.32 -4.38
C VAL A 86 -2.63 12.04 -3.20
N PRO A 87 -2.96 12.46 -1.97
CA PRO A 87 -2.25 12.02 -0.79
C PRO A 87 -2.26 10.49 -0.64
N VAL A 88 -1.08 9.89 -0.60
CA VAL A 88 -0.89 8.45 -0.38
C VAL A 88 -0.43 8.19 1.04
N ILE A 89 -1.22 7.43 1.79
CA ILE A 89 -0.93 6.98 3.15
C ILE A 89 -0.55 5.50 3.06
N VAL A 90 0.59 5.10 3.64
CA VAL A 90 0.91 3.68 3.82
C VAL A 90 0.68 3.32 5.28
N TYR A 91 -0.11 2.28 5.51
CA TYR A 91 -0.45 1.79 6.84
C TYR A 91 -0.02 0.33 6.99
N VAL A 92 1.06 0.08 7.74
CA VAL A 92 1.54 -1.27 8.02
C VAL A 92 0.59 -1.93 9.01
N ALA A 93 -0.23 -2.85 8.52
CA ALA A 93 -1.36 -3.41 9.26
C ALA A 93 -1.89 -4.67 8.57
N PRO A 94 -2.56 -5.59 9.29
CA PRO A 94 -3.05 -5.47 10.67
C PRO A 94 -1.94 -5.66 11.73
N THR A 95 -2.31 -5.68 13.01
CA THR A 95 -1.44 -6.16 14.10
C THR A 95 -0.75 -7.48 13.70
N GLY A 96 0.57 -7.56 13.89
CA GLY A 96 1.39 -8.70 13.45
C GLY A 96 1.95 -8.57 12.03
N ALA A 97 1.48 -7.63 11.22
CA ALA A 97 2.00 -7.35 9.89
C ALA A 97 3.42 -6.78 9.92
N ARG A 98 4.04 -6.77 8.74
CA ARG A 98 5.37 -6.19 8.55
C ARG A 98 5.51 -5.41 7.25
N ALA A 99 6.44 -4.48 7.25
CA ALA A 99 6.96 -3.84 6.04
C ALA A 99 8.45 -4.20 5.90
N ALA A 100 8.72 -5.41 5.41
CA ALA A 100 10.09 -5.88 5.22
C ALA A 100 10.58 -5.61 3.80
N SER A 101 11.90 -5.45 3.64
CA SER A 101 12.55 -5.33 2.34
C SER A 101 11.96 -4.22 1.47
N ALA A 102 11.37 -4.55 0.31
CA ALA A 102 10.67 -3.60 -0.54
C ALA A 102 9.60 -2.77 0.19
N GLY A 103 8.96 -3.33 1.23
CA GLY A 103 7.98 -2.64 2.05
C GLY A 103 8.54 -1.42 2.79
N VAL A 104 9.85 -1.41 3.13
CA VAL A 104 10.50 -0.25 3.75
C VAL A 104 10.51 0.92 2.78
N PHE A 105 10.93 0.71 1.54
CA PHE A 105 10.99 1.76 0.52
C PHE A 105 9.60 2.32 0.22
N ILE A 106 8.59 1.46 0.08
CA ILE A 106 7.20 1.86 -0.17
C ILE A 106 6.67 2.69 0.99
N THR A 107 6.84 2.21 2.24
CA THR A 107 6.40 2.94 3.43
C THR A 107 7.11 4.29 3.55
N MET A 108 8.42 4.34 3.34
CA MET A 108 9.23 5.56 3.43
C MET A 108 8.92 6.57 2.33
N ALA A 109 8.32 6.15 1.22
CA ALA A 109 7.89 7.03 0.13
C ALA A 109 6.53 7.68 0.35
N ALA A 110 5.76 7.23 1.34
CA ALA A 110 4.39 7.69 1.59
C ALA A 110 4.33 9.18 1.96
N HIS A 111 3.21 9.83 1.69
CA HIS A 111 2.96 11.18 2.21
C HIS A 111 2.74 11.14 3.72
N VAL A 112 2.05 10.09 4.20
CA VAL A 112 1.97 9.73 5.62
C VAL A 112 2.25 8.23 5.75
N ALA A 113 3.14 7.86 6.66
CA ALA A 113 3.47 6.49 7.01
C ALA A 113 2.95 6.21 8.41
N ALA A 114 2.19 5.15 8.57
CA ALA A 114 1.64 4.73 9.85
C ALA A 114 1.83 3.23 10.05
N MET A 115 1.85 2.81 11.31
CA MET A 115 1.99 1.42 11.70
C MET A 115 0.92 1.03 12.72
N SER A 116 0.44 -0.21 12.66
CA SER A 116 -0.41 -0.79 13.70
C SER A 116 0.43 -1.22 14.91
N PRO A 117 -0.11 -1.27 16.14
CA PRO A 117 0.57 -1.91 17.27
C PRO A 117 1.06 -3.31 16.91
N ALA A 118 2.21 -3.70 17.47
CA ALA A 118 2.85 -4.99 17.22
C ALA A 118 3.11 -5.28 15.73
N THR A 119 3.60 -4.29 15.00
CA THR A 119 4.13 -4.45 13.63
C THR A 119 5.61 -4.09 13.60
N ASN A 120 6.31 -4.47 12.52
CA ASN A 120 7.72 -4.14 12.35
C ASN A 120 8.04 -3.65 10.93
N ILE A 121 9.14 -2.90 10.82
CA ILE A 121 9.68 -2.36 9.57
C ILE A 121 11.20 -2.49 9.54
N GLY A 122 11.76 -2.91 8.40
CA GLY A 122 13.21 -3.02 8.22
C GLY A 122 13.64 -4.16 7.31
N ALA A 123 14.82 -4.72 7.57
CA ALA A 123 15.41 -5.82 6.80
C ALA A 123 15.42 -5.55 5.28
N ALA A 124 16.00 -4.42 4.89
CA ALA A 124 16.01 -3.91 3.52
C ALA A 124 17.26 -4.27 2.70
N HIS A 125 18.05 -5.22 3.17
CA HIS A 125 19.26 -5.65 2.47
C HIS A 125 18.93 -6.38 1.17
N PRO A 126 19.53 -5.98 0.03
CA PRO A 126 19.32 -6.67 -1.24
C PRO A 126 19.84 -8.10 -1.19
N VAL A 127 19.04 -9.02 -1.71
CA VAL A 127 19.41 -10.43 -1.86
C VAL A 127 19.12 -10.87 -3.29
N THR A 128 19.86 -11.87 -3.76
CA THR A 128 19.68 -12.43 -5.10
C THR A 128 18.90 -13.73 -5.00
N ILE A 129 17.90 -13.87 -5.86
CA ILE A 129 17.07 -15.08 -5.93
C ILE A 129 17.79 -16.07 -6.88
N GLY A 130 17.96 -17.33 -6.46
CA GLY A 130 18.42 -18.40 -7.34
C GLY A 130 19.79 -19.03 -7.07
N GLY A 131 20.42 -18.78 -5.91
CA GLY A 131 21.57 -19.57 -5.44
C GLY A 131 22.87 -19.46 -6.24
N GLY A 132 22.89 -18.65 -7.31
CA GLY A 132 24.12 -18.34 -8.05
C GLY A 132 25.06 -17.50 -7.18
N SER A 133 26.35 -17.80 -7.20
CA SER A 133 27.38 -17.00 -6.54
C SER A 133 27.50 -15.65 -7.27
N VAL A 134 26.69 -14.67 -6.87
CA VAL A 134 26.91 -13.29 -7.28
C VAL A 134 28.20 -12.81 -6.63
N GLU A 135 29.08 -12.25 -7.46
CA GLU A 135 30.36 -11.73 -6.99
C GLU A 135 30.15 -10.67 -5.91
N LYS A 136 30.96 -10.71 -4.84
CA LYS A 136 30.84 -9.80 -3.69
C LYS A 136 30.87 -8.32 -4.11
N GLU A 137 31.62 -7.99 -5.16
CA GLU A 137 31.67 -6.62 -5.68
C GLU A 137 30.33 -6.18 -6.29
N SER A 138 29.64 -7.07 -7.01
CA SER A 138 28.33 -6.80 -7.59
C SER A 138 27.26 -6.60 -6.52
N LEU A 139 27.28 -7.40 -5.44
CA LEU A 139 26.38 -7.20 -4.29
C LEU A 139 26.61 -5.85 -3.60
N ARG A 140 27.87 -5.44 -3.42
CA ARG A 140 28.20 -4.12 -2.86
C ARG A 140 27.70 -2.97 -3.73
N LYS A 141 27.76 -3.11 -5.07
CA LYS A 141 27.21 -2.10 -6.00
C LYS A 141 25.70 -1.98 -5.84
N ILE A 142 24.98 -3.11 -5.79
CA ILE A 142 23.52 -3.15 -5.58
C ILE A 142 23.15 -2.54 -4.22
N GLU A 143 23.86 -2.92 -3.15
CA GLU A 143 23.66 -2.39 -1.81
C GLU A 143 23.88 -0.87 -1.75
N ASN A 144 24.97 -0.37 -2.35
CA ASN A 144 25.26 1.06 -2.39
C ASN A 144 24.19 1.84 -3.15
N ASP A 145 23.71 1.32 -4.27
CA ASP A 145 22.64 1.94 -5.05
C ASP A 145 21.31 1.96 -4.28
N ALA A 146 20.93 0.83 -3.66
CA ALA A 146 19.74 0.75 -2.81
C ALA A 146 19.81 1.70 -1.60
N ALA A 147 21.00 1.83 -0.97
CA ALA A 147 21.23 2.73 0.13
C ALA A 147 21.12 4.20 -0.31
N ALA A 148 21.71 4.57 -1.44
CA ALA A 148 21.56 5.92 -2.00
C ALA A 148 20.10 6.24 -2.35
N PHE A 149 19.39 5.26 -2.92
CA PHE A 149 17.98 5.40 -3.26
C PHE A 149 17.10 5.63 -2.02
N ILE A 150 17.21 4.79 -1.00
CA ILE A 150 16.37 4.92 0.20
C ILE A 150 16.65 6.21 0.98
N ARG A 151 17.91 6.65 1.00
CA ARG A 151 18.29 7.95 1.60
C ARG A 151 17.60 9.11 0.90
N THR A 152 17.61 9.10 -0.44
CA THR A 152 16.97 10.14 -1.25
C THR A 152 15.46 10.18 -0.99
N VAL A 153 14.80 9.02 -0.97
CA VAL A 153 13.37 8.91 -0.66
C VAL A 153 13.06 9.42 0.75
N ALA A 154 13.86 9.01 1.75
CA ALA A 154 13.69 9.45 3.12
C ALA A 154 13.85 10.97 3.26
N GLN A 155 14.86 11.57 2.60
CA GLN A 155 15.09 13.01 2.64
C GLN A 155 13.95 13.81 1.99
N GLU A 156 13.46 13.38 0.82
CA GLU A 156 12.32 14.04 0.15
C GLU A 156 11.06 14.03 1.02
N ARG A 157 10.89 12.99 1.85
CA ARG A 157 9.77 12.87 2.79
C ARG A 157 10.08 13.36 4.20
N GLY A 158 11.27 13.90 4.46
CA GLY A 158 11.68 14.40 5.77
C GLY A 158 11.81 13.34 6.87
N ARG A 159 12.04 12.07 6.48
CA ARG A 159 12.23 10.91 7.35
C ARG A 159 13.70 10.64 7.64
N ASN A 160 13.98 9.77 8.60
CA ASN A 160 15.35 9.44 9.03
C ASN A 160 16.13 8.64 7.98
N ALA A 161 16.92 9.36 7.18
CA ALA A 161 17.75 8.80 6.13
C ALA A 161 18.88 7.90 6.66
N ASP A 162 19.41 8.16 7.84
CA ASP A 162 20.51 7.37 8.41
C ASP A 162 20.01 6.01 8.88
N TRP A 163 18.83 5.95 9.50
CA TRP A 163 18.19 4.67 9.78
C TRP A 163 17.83 3.95 8.49
N ALA A 164 17.30 4.65 7.49
CA ALA A 164 16.93 4.05 6.21
C ALA A 164 18.14 3.37 5.53
N GLU A 165 19.31 4.02 5.54
CA GLU A 165 20.55 3.43 5.06
C GLU A 165 20.96 2.20 5.88
N LYS A 166 20.88 2.26 7.21
CA LYS A 166 21.16 1.09 8.06
C LYS A 166 20.22 -0.07 7.78
N ALA A 167 18.94 0.19 7.47
CA ALA A 167 17.99 -0.86 7.13
C ALA A 167 18.43 -1.62 5.87
N VAL A 168 19.06 -0.93 4.92
CA VAL A 168 19.65 -1.54 3.72
C VAL A 168 20.98 -2.21 4.03
N ARG A 169 21.92 -1.53 4.68
CA ARG A 169 23.29 -2.05 4.83
C ARG A 169 23.48 -3.09 5.93
N GLN A 170 22.70 -2.96 6.99
CA GLN A 170 22.85 -3.73 8.23
C GLN A 170 21.62 -4.58 8.54
N SER A 171 20.62 -4.58 7.67
CA SER A 171 19.36 -5.32 7.84
C SER A 171 18.64 -5.00 9.15
N VAL A 172 18.80 -3.78 9.71
CA VAL A 172 18.13 -3.44 10.97
C VAL A 172 16.62 -3.49 10.78
N SER A 173 15.93 -3.90 11.84
CA SER A 173 14.47 -3.93 11.92
C SER A 173 14.05 -3.39 13.26
N ILE A 174 12.96 -2.63 13.27
CA ILE A 174 12.45 -1.95 14.46
C ILE A 174 10.94 -2.13 14.59
N THR A 175 10.45 -1.97 15.81
CA THR A 175 9.01 -1.97 16.16
C THR A 175 8.33 -0.66 15.75
N GLU A 176 7.00 -0.63 15.81
CA GLU A 176 6.20 0.55 15.48
C GLU A 176 6.53 1.76 16.38
N ARG A 177 6.87 1.52 17.65
CA ARG A 177 7.17 2.59 18.62
C ARG A 177 8.54 3.21 18.38
N GLU A 178 9.52 2.36 18.09
CA GLU A 178 10.86 2.79 17.69
C GLU A 178 10.79 3.55 16.37
N ALA A 179 9.96 3.09 15.43
CA ALA A 179 9.81 3.73 14.12
C ALA A 179 9.27 5.16 14.22
N VAL A 180 8.32 5.44 15.12
CA VAL A 180 7.88 6.82 15.38
C VAL A 180 8.98 7.63 16.06
N THR A 181 9.63 7.08 17.08
CA THR A 181 10.71 7.76 17.83
C THR A 181 11.87 8.14 16.91
N LEU A 182 12.24 7.25 16.00
CA LEU A 182 13.32 7.46 15.03
C LEU A 182 12.88 8.23 13.79
N LYS A 183 11.62 8.67 13.68
CA LYS A 183 11.06 9.39 12.53
C LYS A 183 11.18 8.59 11.21
N VAL A 184 10.96 7.29 11.31
CA VAL A 184 10.82 6.35 10.18
C VAL A 184 9.36 6.34 9.71
N VAL A 185 8.41 6.40 10.64
CA VAL A 185 6.98 6.58 10.36
C VAL A 185 6.43 7.75 11.17
N ASP A 186 5.27 8.25 10.78
CA ASP A 186 4.69 9.48 11.33
C ASP A 186 3.87 9.23 12.61
N LEU A 187 3.23 8.06 12.72
CA LEU A 187 2.39 7.71 13.87
C LEU A 187 2.12 6.20 13.99
N VAL A 188 1.57 5.81 15.15
CA VAL A 188 0.96 4.49 15.37
C VAL A 188 -0.55 4.65 15.45
N ALA A 189 -1.29 3.79 14.75
CA ALA A 189 -2.75 3.79 14.77
C ALA A 189 -3.29 2.37 14.96
N ALA A 190 -4.22 2.17 15.88
CA ALA A 190 -4.76 0.85 16.23
C ALA A 190 -5.75 0.29 15.19
N SER A 191 -6.31 1.15 14.33
CA SER A 191 -7.22 0.77 13.26
C SER A 191 -7.21 1.81 12.15
N LEU A 192 -7.85 1.50 11.02
CA LEU A 192 -8.07 2.47 9.95
C LEU A 192 -8.85 3.70 10.44
N GLY A 193 -9.89 3.51 11.27
CA GLY A 193 -10.67 4.64 11.80
C GLY A 193 -9.83 5.57 12.68
N ASP A 194 -8.99 4.99 13.54
CA ASP A 194 -8.04 5.74 14.38
C ASP A 194 -6.99 6.47 13.53
N LEU A 195 -6.44 5.80 12.50
CA LEU A 195 -5.53 6.42 11.53
C LEU A 195 -6.17 7.66 10.89
N LEU A 196 -7.37 7.51 10.34
CA LEU A 196 -8.09 8.61 9.67
C LEU A 196 -8.43 9.75 10.62
N ALA A 197 -8.68 9.48 11.90
CA ALA A 197 -8.88 10.52 12.91
C ALA A 197 -7.57 11.27 13.22
N GLN A 198 -6.43 10.57 13.32
CA GLN A 198 -5.14 11.18 13.68
C GLN A 198 -4.47 11.97 12.53
N VAL A 199 -4.78 11.65 11.28
CA VAL A 199 -4.22 12.34 10.10
C VAL A 199 -5.09 13.49 9.60
N ASP A 200 -6.31 13.63 10.12
CA ASP A 200 -7.23 14.71 9.73
C ASP A 200 -6.60 16.08 10.00
N GLY A 201 -6.76 17.00 9.05
CA GLY A 201 -6.19 18.34 9.10
C GLY A 201 -4.68 18.43 8.86
N ARG A 202 -3.96 17.31 8.69
CA ARG A 202 -2.52 17.36 8.35
C ARG A 202 -2.32 17.86 6.93
N VAL A 203 -1.33 18.71 6.74
CA VAL A 203 -0.91 19.19 5.41
C VAL A 203 0.22 18.32 4.89
N VAL A 204 0.05 17.76 3.70
CA VAL A 204 1.06 16.98 2.99
C VAL A 204 1.42 17.63 1.66
N LYS A 205 2.68 17.48 1.23
CA LYS A 205 3.16 18.01 -0.05
C LYS A 205 2.99 16.95 -1.15
N THR A 206 2.06 17.20 -2.06
CA THR A 206 1.90 16.43 -3.31
C THR A 206 2.60 17.16 -4.47
N VAL A 207 2.63 16.56 -5.66
CA VAL A 207 3.14 17.24 -6.87
C VAL A 207 2.30 18.45 -7.28
N LYS A 208 1.02 18.50 -6.90
CA LYS A 208 0.15 19.67 -7.12
C LYS A 208 0.35 20.78 -6.08
N GLY A 209 1.14 20.52 -5.04
CA GLY A 209 1.37 21.43 -3.93
C GLY A 209 0.83 20.89 -2.60
N PRO A 210 0.70 21.76 -1.59
CA PRO A 210 0.21 21.37 -0.27
C PRO A 210 -1.27 21.00 -0.33
N VAL A 211 -1.63 19.83 0.20
CA VAL A 211 -3.00 19.33 0.33
C VAL A 211 -3.28 19.06 1.80
N THR A 212 -4.43 19.52 2.30
CA THR A 212 -4.88 19.22 3.68
C THR A 212 -5.74 17.95 3.65
N LEU A 213 -5.40 16.98 4.50
CA LEU A 213 -6.14 15.74 4.63
C LEU A 213 -7.51 16.00 5.29
N ALA A 214 -8.59 15.79 4.54
CA ALA A 214 -9.96 15.81 5.05
C ALA A 214 -10.45 14.36 5.22
N THR A 215 -10.11 13.74 6.35
CA THR A 215 -10.33 12.30 6.61
C THR A 215 -11.35 12.04 7.70
N ARG A 216 -11.71 13.06 8.49
CA ARG A 216 -12.74 12.92 9.53
C ARG A 216 -14.11 12.69 8.92
N ASN A 217 -14.79 11.63 9.38
CA ASN A 217 -16.07 11.16 8.85
C ASN A 217 -16.05 10.88 7.34
N ALA A 218 -14.86 10.67 6.76
CA ALA A 218 -14.76 10.33 5.36
C ALA A 218 -15.39 8.95 5.08
N THR A 219 -16.05 8.82 3.94
CA THR A 219 -16.54 7.52 3.49
C THR A 219 -15.36 6.70 3.00
N VAL A 220 -15.12 5.56 3.66
CA VAL A 220 -14.06 4.64 3.27
C VAL A 220 -14.55 3.77 2.13
N LYS A 221 -13.94 3.93 0.95
CA LYS A 221 -14.24 3.13 -0.24
C LYS A 221 -13.08 2.17 -0.51
N ALA A 222 -13.31 0.88 -0.37
CA ALA A 222 -12.34 -0.13 -0.79
C ALA A 222 -12.29 -0.18 -2.32
N ILE A 223 -11.09 -0.14 -2.87
CA ILE A 223 -10.85 -0.36 -4.29
C ILE A 223 -10.91 -1.87 -4.52
N GLU A 224 -11.89 -2.30 -5.31
CA GLU A 224 -12.07 -3.72 -5.61
C GLU A 224 -10.94 -4.24 -6.50
N ILE A 225 -10.25 -5.26 -6.01
CA ILE A 225 -9.31 -6.02 -6.81
C ILE A 225 -10.11 -6.89 -7.78
N SER A 226 -9.88 -6.70 -9.08
CA SER A 226 -10.54 -7.47 -10.14
C SER A 226 -10.31 -8.98 -9.95
N VAL A 227 -11.25 -9.82 -10.42
CA VAL A 227 -11.12 -11.29 -10.34
C VAL A 227 -9.82 -11.76 -11.01
N ARG A 228 -9.47 -11.14 -12.14
CA ARG A 228 -8.22 -11.40 -12.85
C ARG A 228 -7.00 -11.09 -11.97
N ASP A 229 -6.96 -9.90 -11.37
CA ASP A 229 -5.80 -9.53 -10.53
C ASP A 229 -5.72 -10.37 -9.26
N ARG A 230 -6.86 -10.76 -8.70
CA ARG A 230 -6.91 -11.70 -7.56
C ARG A 230 -6.32 -13.05 -7.93
N PHE A 231 -6.71 -13.59 -9.09
CA PHE A 231 -6.15 -14.84 -9.60
C PHE A 231 -4.64 -14.72 -9.85
N LEU A 232 -4.21 -13.63 -10.52
CA LEU A 232 -2.79 -13.38 -10.78
C LEU A 232 -1.97 -13.24 -9.49
N ASN A 233 -2.51 -12.57 -8.47
CA ASN A 233 -1.81 -12.42 -7.19
C ASN A 233 -1.65 -13.76 -6.46
N VAL A 234 -2.65 -14.65 -6.55
CA VAL A 234 -2.59 -15.99 -5.96
C VAL A 234 -1.55 -16.86 -6.65
N ILE A 235 -1.50 -16.88 -7.99
CA ILE A 235 -0.53 -17.74 -8.69
C ILE A 235 0.90 -17.24 -8.53
N THR A 236 1.13 -15.93 -8.37
CA THR A 236 2.46 -15.32 -8.13
C THR A 236 2.94 -15.49 -6.67
N ASP A 237 2.15 -16.10 -5.78
CA ASP A 237 2.63 -16.47 -4.45
C ASP A 237 3.64 -17.64 -4.58
N PRO A 238 4.88 -17.50 -4.05
CA PRO A 238 5.89 -18.55 -4.16
C PRO A 238 5.47 -19.92 -3.60
N ASN A 239 4.64 -19.95 -2.56
CA ASN A 239 4.15 -21.20 -1.99
C ASN A 239 3.13 -21.86 -2.92
N VAL A 240 2.27 -21.05 -3.56
CA VAL A 240 1.31 -21.53 -4.55
C VAL A 240 2.05 -22.04 -5.78
N ALA A 241 3.05 -21.30 -6.27
CA ALA A 241 3.91 -21.74 -7.37
C ALA A 241 4.59 -23.07 -7.06
N TYR A 242 5.10 -23.26 -5.84
CA TYR A 242 5.70 -24.52 -5.39
C TYR A 242 4.68 -25.67 -5.41
N VAL A 243 3.48 -25.47 -4.85
CA VAL A 243 2.41 -26.48 -4.86
C VAL A 243 2.00 -26.83 -6.30
N LEU A 244 1.82 -25.83 -7.16
CA LEU A 244 1.52 -26.02 -8.58
C LEU A 244 2.63 -26.78 -9.30
N MET A 245 3.90 -26.51 -8.98
CA MET A 245 5.03 -27.23 -9.54
C MET A 245 5.05 -28.69 -9.08
N THR A 246 4.80 -28.96 -7.79
CA THR A 246 4.72 -30.33 -7.25
C THR A 246 3.56 -31.11 -7.86
N LEU A 247 2.35 -30.53 -7.90
CA LEU A 247 1.17 -31.14 -8.53
C LEU A 247 1.40 -31.35 -10.03
N GLY A 248 2.03 -30.38 -10.67
CA GLY A 248 2.44 -30.41 -12.06
C GLY A 248 3.30 -31.63 -12.39
N MET A 249 4.36 -31.79 -11.60
CA MET A 249 5.29 -32.91 -11.72
C MET A 249 4.61 -34.26 -11.41
N LEU A 250 3.78 -34.32 -10.37
CA LEU A 250 3.02 -35.54 -10.02
C LEU A 250 2.01 -35.92 -11.10
N GLY A 251 1.29 -34.95 -11.68
CA GLY A 251 0.32 -35.20 -12.74
C GLY A 251 0.97 -35.77 -13.99
N LEU A 252 2.10 -35.20 -14.42
CA LEU A 252 2.90 -35.76 -15.51
C LEU A 252 3.43 -37.16 -15.16
N PHE A 253 3.92 -37.37 -13.94
CA PHE A 253 4.41 -38.66 -13.49
C PHE A 253 3.32 -39.74 -13.54
N PHE A 254 2.10 -39.44 -13.08
CA PHE A 254 0.98 -40.39 -13.12
C PHE A 254 0.53 -40.72 -14.54
N GLU A 255 0.52 -39.74 -15.45
CA GLU A 255 0.22 -39.99 -16.87
C GLU A 255 1.27 -40.90 -17.51
N LEU A 256 2.55 -40.70 -17.18
CA LEU A 256 3.64 -41.54 -17.68
C LEU A 256 3.56 -42.97 -17.13
N MET A 257 3.14 -43.14 -15.87
CA MET A 257 2.96 -44.46 -15.26
C MET A 257 1.69 -45.19 -15.72
N ASN A 258 0.62 -44.45 -16.06
CA ASN A 258 -0.66 -44.99 -16.50
C ASN A 258 -1.07 -44.31 -17.82
N PRO A 259 -0.42 -44.65 -18.94
CA PRO A 259 -0.71 -44.00 -20.22
C PRO A 259 -2.18 -44.17 -20.60
N GLY A 260 -2.85 -43.07 -20.95
CA GLY A 260 -4.21 -43.09 -21.49
C GLY A 260 -5.31 -42.61 -20.53
N VAL A 261 -4.97 -42.22 -19.29
CA VAL A 261 -5.92 -41.54 -18.40
C VAL A 261 -6.12 -40.08 -18.82
N VAL A 262 -5.12 -39.47 -19.49
CA VAL A 262 -5.05 -38.11 -20.09
C VAL A 262 -5.25 -36.96 -19.11
N LEU A 263 -6.22 -37.06 -18.20
CA LEU A 263 -6.59 -36.06 -17.21
C LEU A 263 -5.41 -35.69 -16.28
N PRO A 264 -4.66 -36.65 -15.67
CA PRO A 264 -3.49 -36.31 -14.86
C PRO A 264 -2.42 -35.54 -15.64
N GLY A 265 -2.17 -35.92 -16.89
CA GLY A 265 -1.20 -35.25 -17.75
C GLY A 265 -1.59 -33.82 -18.09
N VAL A 266 -2.87 -33.57 -18.42
CA VAL A 266 -3.39 -32.23 -18.72
C VAL A 266 -3.35 -31.33 -17.49
N VAL A 267 -3.82 -31.83 -16.33
CA VAL A 267 -3.76 -31.09 -15.06
C VAL A 267 -2.31 -30.81 -14.67
N GLY A 268 -1.42 -31.78 -14.88
CA GLY A 268 0.01 -31.65 -14.65
C GLY A 268 0.63 -30.54 -15.51
N GLY A 269 0.36 -30.57 -16.82
CA GLY A 269 0.85 -29.59 -17.78
C GLY A 269 0.36 -28.17 -17.49
N ILE A 270 -0.95 -27.99 -17.20
CA ILE A 270 -1.51 -26.68 -16.85
C ILE A 270 -0.89 -26.16 -15.54
N SER A 271 -0.75 -27.02 -14.54
CA SER A 271 -0.14 -26.64 -13.25
C SER A 271 1.31 -26.17 -13.42
N LEU A 272 2.10 -26.86 -14.26
CA LEU A 272 3.46 -26.42 -14.57
C LEU A 272 3.49 -25.10 -15.36
N LEU A 273 2.64 -24.93 -16.37
CA LEU A 273 2.56 -23.68 -17.12
C LEU A 273 2.24 -22.48 -16.20
N LEU A 274 1.32 -22.67 -15.25
CA LEU A 274 0.99 -21.65 -14.26
C LEU A 274 2.14 -21.41 -13.28
N ALA A 275 2.82 -22.47 -12.82
CA ALA A 275 3.98 -22.35 -11.93
C ALA A 275 5.17 -21.63 -12.59
N PHE A 276 5.41 -21.84 -13.89
CA PHE A 276 6.47 -21.13 -14.62
C PHE A 276 6.12 -19.69 -14.99
N PHE A 277 4.83 -19.35 -15.00
CA PHE A 277 4.36 -17.98 -15.18
C PHE A 277 4.50 -17.13 -13.91
N ALA A 278 4.37 -17.77 -12.75
CA ALA A 278 4.48 -17.17 -11.42
C ALA A 278 5.87 -16.60 -11.14
#